data_AF-A0A2E5G1F0-F1
#
_entry.id   AF-A0A2E5G1F0-F1
#
_cell.length_a   1.000
_cell.length_b   1.000
_cell.length_c   1.000
_cell.angle_alpha   90.00
_cell.angle_beta   90.00
_cell.angle_gamma   90.00
#
_symmetry.space_group_name_H-M   'P 1'
#
loop_
_entity.id
_entity.type
_entity.pdbx_description
1 polymer ?
#
loop_
_entity_poly.entity_id
_entity_poly.type
_entity_poly.pdbx_seq_one_letter_code
_entity_poly.pdbx_strand_id
1 'polypeptide(L)'
;MVMNEIAEQKRATLEERVKKRDNATPSILESYGFEDPNQQQEQQVLSNLADADPALRDRPAPCPTCGGKGWVKTLFSKWECSACWGTTYDLSNPIAIIKWQKLCMEWAKRDVQRSREALYRATKTEAEREEDAIQEFHGSSKRTD
;
A
#
# COMPACT_ATOMS: atom_id res chain seq x y z
N MET A 1 -4.28 -26.74 14.55
CA MET A 1 -4.25 -25.90 15.77
C MET A 1 -2.89 -25.92 16.48
N VAL A 2 -2.15 -27.05 16.50
CA VAL A 2 -0.83 -27.19 17.16
C VAL A 2 0.29 -26.25 16.62
N MET A 3 0.26 -25.87 15.34
CA MET A 3 1.29 -25.00 14.74
C MET A 3 1.28 -23.55 15.27
N ASN A 4 0.13 -23.05 15.76
CA ASN A 4 0.04 -21.69 16.30
C ASN A 4 0.68 -21.59 17.70
N GLU A 5 0.51 -22.62 18.53
CA GLU A 5 1.07 -22.66 19.89
C GLU A 5 2.61 -22.68 19.86
N ILE A 6 3.21 -23.42 18.92
CA ILE A 6 4.67 -23.46 18.73
C ILE A 6 5.18 -22.11 18.24
N ALA A 7 4.44 -21.43 17.35
CA ALA A 7 4.81 -20.11 16.87
C ALA A 7 4.75 -19.06 17.99
N GLU A 8 3.74 -19.11 18.84
CA GLU A 8 3.59 -18.22 20.00
C GLU A 8 4.69 -18.44 21.05
N GLN A 9 5.03 -19.70 21.37
CA GLN A 9 6.15 -20.02 22.26
C GLN A 9 7.50 -19.54 21.70
N LYS A 10 7.70 -19.66 20.38
CA LYS A 10 8.91 -19.13 19.73
C LYS A 10 8.97 -17.61 19.76
N ARG A 11 7.84 -16.90 19.62
CA ARG A 11 7.79 -15.44 19.77
C ARG A 11 8.12 -15.01 21.19
N ALA A 12 7.48 -15.63 22.19
CA ALA A 12 7.72 -15.33 23.60
C ALA A 12 9.20 -15.54 24.00
N THR A 13 9.82 -16.65 23.58
CA THR A 13 11.24 -16.92 23.86
C THR A 13 12.21 -16.01 23.11
N LEU A 14 11.77 -15.41 21.99
CA LEU A 14 12.55 -14.45 21.23
C LEU A 14 12.47 -13.06 21.87
N GLU A 15 11.28 -12.66 22.32
CA GLU A 15 11.05 -11.43 23.09
C GLU A 15 11.84 -11.41 24.42
N GLU A 16 11.88 -12.53 25.15
CA GLU A 16 12.70 -12.64 26.36
C GLU A 16 14.20 -12.49 26.07
N ARG A 17 14.67 -13.06 24.96
CA ARG A 17 16.08 -12.94 24.53
C ARG A 17 16.43 -11.50 24.14
N VAL A 18 15.53 -10.84 23.43
CA VAL A 18 15.66 -9.41 23.07
C VAL A 18 15.73 -8.56 24.34
N LYS A 19 14.79 -8.74 25.28
CA LYS A 19 14.81 -8.02 26.57
C LYS A 19 16.10 -8.26 27.37
N LYS A 20 16.59 -9.50 27.44
CA LYS A 20 17.86 -9.80 28.14
C LYS A 20 19.06 -9.13 27.47
N ARG A 21 19.10 -9.11 26.14
CA ARG A 21 20.15 -8.43 25.37
C ARG A 21 20.10 -6.92 25.60
N ASP A 22 18.92 -6.32 25.47
CA ASP A 22 18.77 -4.87 25.55
C ASP A 22 19.03 -4.35 26.98
N ASN A 23 18.69 -5.14 28.02
CA ASN A 23 19.06 -4.84 29.41
C ASN A 23 20.56 -5.00 29.70
N ALA A 24 21.23 -5.98 29.07
CA ALA A 24 22.67 -6.22 29.28
C ALA A 24 23.56 -5.24 28.52
N THR A 25 23.06 -4.73 27.40
CA THR A 25 23.73 -3.74 26.55
C THR A 25 22.79 -2.55 26.35
N PRO A 26 22.68 -1.66 27.35
CA PRO A 26 21.94 -0.41 27.16
C PRO A 26 22.56 0.36 26.00
N SER A 27 21.72 0.98 25.18
CA SER A 27 22.18 1.72 24.02
C SER A 27 23.11 2.84 24.47
N ILE A 28 24.32 2.88 23.91
CA ILE A 28 25.28 3.94 24.20
C ILE A 28 24.67 5.32 23.87
N LEU A 29 23.78 5.40 22.88
CA LEU A 29 23.08 6.63 22.50
C LEU A 29 22.15 7.16 23.62
N GLU A 30 21.52 6.28 24.40
CA GLU A 30 20.69 6.67 25.55
C GLU A 30 21.53 7.27 26.67
N SER A 31 22.78 6.79 26.87
CA SER A 31 23.69 7.33 27.89
C SER A 31 24.18 8.75 27.59
N TYR A 32 24.13 9.17 26.33
CA TYR A 32 24.49 10.52 25.90
C TYR A 32 23.30 11.50 25.93
N GLY A 33 22.12 11.07 26.39
CA GLY A 33 20.93 11.92 26.45
C GLY A 33 20.44 12.39 25.08
N PHE A 34 20.74 11.61 24.02
CA PHE A 34 20.26 11.90 22.68
C PHE A 34 18.79 11.50 22.60
N GLU A 35 17.88 12.48 22.72
CA GLU A 35 16.50 12.29 22.31
C GLU A 35 16.50 12.07 20.80
N ASP A 36 15.93 10.97 20.34
CA ASP A 36 15.86 10.69 18.90
C ASP A 36 15.06 11.83 18.24
N PRO A 37 15.67 12.63 17.36
CA PRO A 37 14.99 13.78 16.76
C PRO A 37 13.76 13.35 15.94
N ASN A 38 13.64 12.07 15.61
CA ASN A 38 12.53 11.52 14.85
C ASN A 38 11.43 10.88 15.70
N GLN A 39 11.58 10.78 17.04
CA GLN A 39 10.55 10.15 17.90
C GLN A 39 9.18 10.81 17.75
N GLN A 40 9.14 12.14 17.61
CA GLN A 40 7.88 12.88 17.37
C GLN A 40 7.30 12.59 15.99
N GLN A 41 8.15 12.46 14.96
CA GLN A 41 7.72 12.06 13.63
C GLN A 41 7.18 10.62 13.61
N GLU A 42 7.82 9.68 14.29
CA GLU A 42 7.36 8.30 14.38
C GLU A 42 5.99 8.19 15.06
N GLN A 43 5.78 8.91 16.17
CA GLN A 43 4.49 8.96 16.84
C GLN A 43 3.39 9.56 15.94
N GLN A 44 3.72 10.59 15.17
CA GLN A 44 2.80 11.22 14.23
C GLN A 44 2.47 10.29 13.03
N VAL A 45 3.44 9.52 12.53
CA VAL A 45 3.21 8.50 11.51
C VAL A 45 2.32 7.38 12.03
N LEU A 46 2.53 6.94 13.26
CA LEU A 46 1.71 5.92 13.92
C LEU A 46 0.28 6.40 14.17
N SER A 47 0.06 7.66 14.54
CA SER A 47 -1.30 8.20 14.66
C SER A 47 -2.00 8.29 13.30
N ASN A 48 -1.29 8.71 12.25
CA ASN A 48 -1.84 8.77 10.89
C ASN A 48 -2.16 7.38 10.31
N LEU A 49 -1.53 6.31 10.81
CA LEU A 49 -1.90 4.93 10.45
C LEU A 49 -3.25 4.50 11.05
N ALA A 50 -3.59 5.03 12.23
CA ALA A 50 -4.83 4.77 12.93
C ALA A 50 -6.04 5.50 12.32
N ASP A 51 -5.81 6.42 11.38
CA ASP A 51 -6.88 7.08 10.64
C ASP A 51 -7.75 6.07 9.90
N ALA A 52 -9.06 6.34 9.91
CA ALA A 52 -10.08 5.54 9.24
C ALA A 52 -9.73 5.33 7.76
N ASP A 53 -10.03 4.14 7.23
CA ASP A 53 -9.78 3.85 5.83
C ASP A 53 -10.67 4.73 4.92
N PRO A 54 -10.09 5.45 3.95
CA PRO A 54 -10.83 6.38 3.11
C PRO A 54 -11.78 5.65 2.16
N ALA A 55 -12.95 6.22 1.85
CA ALA A 55 -13.80 5.72 0.78
C ALA A 55 -13.35 6.27 -0.59
N LEU A 56 -13.79 5.67 -1.69
CA LEU A 56 -13.52 6.15 -3.07
C LEU A 56 -13.88 7.63 -3.27
N ARG A 57 -14.95 8.07 -2.59
CA ARG A 57 -15.49 9.44 -2.72
C ARG A 57 -14.68 10.47 -1.93
N ASP A 58 -13.87 10.01 -0.98
CA ASP A 58 -13.08 10.85 -0.09
C ASP A 58 -11.76 11.22 -0.77
N ARG A 59 -11.88 11.94 -1.90
CA ARG A 59 -10.73 12.37 -2.67
C ARG A 59 -9.87 13.32 -1.82
N PRO A 60 -8.55 13.08 -1.71
CA PRO A 60 -7.66 14.00 -1.01
C PRO A 60 -7.69 15.39 -1.62
N ALA A 61 -7.47 16.41 -0.77
CA ALA A 61 -7.44 17.79 -1.20
C ALA A 61 -6.33 18.01 -2.26
N PRO A 62 -6.55 18.89 -3.24
CA PRO A 62 -5.51 19.24 -4.21
C PRO A 62 -4.36 19.98 -3.51
N CYS A 63 -3.15 19.79 -4.01
CA CYS A 63 -1.96 20.47 -3.48
C CYS A 63 -2.19 22.00 -3.45
N PRO A 64 -2.03 22.68 -2.29
CA PRO A 64 -2.28 24.11 -2.16
C PRO A 64 -1.29 24.96 -2.98
N THR A 65 -0.07 24.46 -3.18
CA THR A 65 1.00 25.18 -3.87
C THR A 65 0.83 25.21 -5.39
N CYS A 66 0.46 24.08 -6.00
CA CYS A 66 0.26 23.99 -7.45
C CYS A 66 -1.21 23.93 -7.89
N GLY A 67 -2.15 23.93 -6.95
CA GLY A 67 -3.59 23.79 -7.22
C GLY A 67 -3.96 22.46 -7.86
N GLY A 68 -3.23 21.39 -7.55
CA GLY A 68 -3.43 20.07 -8.14
C GLY A 68 -2.91 19.87 -9.56
N LYS A 69 -2.04 20.76 -10.05
CA LYS A 69 -1.42 20.62 -11.37
C LYS A 69 -0.24 19.64 -11.39
N GLY A 70 0.42 19.41 -10.26
CA GLY A 70 1.62 18.56 -10.17
C GLY A 70 2.90 19.23 -10.68
N TRP A 71 2.80 20.34 -11.40
CA TRP A 71 3.93 21.16 -11.86
C TRP A 71 3.70 22.64 -11.57
N VAL A 72 4.81 23.37 -11.45
CA VAL A 72 4.86 24.84 -11.39
C VAL A 72 5.43 25.35 -12.72
N LYS A 73 4.77 26.34 -13.32
CA LYS A 73 5.19 26.93 -14.59
C LYS A 73 6.14 28.10 -14.32
N THR A 74 7.31 28.08 -14.94
CA THR A 74 8.23 29.22 -15.01
C THR A 74 8.12 29.87 -16.40
N LEU A 75 8.86 30.96 -16.63
CA LEU A 75 8.86 31.69 -17.91
C LEU A 75 9.23 30.81 -19.12
N PHE A 76 10.10 29.80 -18.93
CA PHE A 76 10.64 28.99 -20.03
C PHE A 76 10.54 27.47 -19.82
N SER A 77 10.02 26.99 -18.69
CA SER A 77 9.94 25.56 -18.40
C SER A 77 8.80 25.21 -17.43
N LYS A 78 8.53 23.91 -17.30
CA LYS A 78 7.65 23.37 -16.27
C LYS A 78 8.51 22.50 -15.36
N TRP A 79 8.41 22.75 -14.07
CA TRP A 79 9.11 21.97 -13.05
C TRP A 79 8.10 21.22 -12.22
N GLU A 80 8.49 20.06 -11.74
CA GLU A 80 7.70 19.32 -10.76
C GLU A 80 7.45 20.18 -9.52
N CYS A 81 6.23 20.14 -9.00
CA CYS A 81 5.88 20.88 -7.79
C CYS A 81 6.61 20.26 -6.59
N SER A 82 7.51 21.02 -5.96
CA SER A 82 8.28 20.55 -4.80
C SER A 82 7.44 20.25 -3.55
N ALA A 83 6.25 20.84 -3.44
CA ALA A 83 5.38 20.62 -2.29
C ALA A 83 4.61 19.29 -2.36
N CYS A 84 4.25 18.84 -3.57
CA CYS A 84 3.51 17.59 -3.75
C CYS A 84 4.29 16.51 -4.51
N TRP A 85 5.51 16.79 -4.96
CA TRP A 85 6.34 15.85 -5.73
C TRP A 85 5.55 15.20 -6.88
N GLY A 86 4.89 16.05 -7.67
CA GLY A 86 4.11 15.59 -8.84
C GLY A 86 2.82 14.84 -8.52
N THR A 87 2.56 14.46 -7.25
CA THR A 87 1.38 13.66 -6.87
C THR A 87 0.04 14.39 -7.02
N THR A 88 0.06 15.73 -7.20
CA THR A 88 -1.10 16.62 -7.31
C THR A 88 -1.95 16.79 -6.03
N TYR A 89 -1.68 16.03 -4.97
CA TYR A 89 -2.45 16.08 -3.73
C TYR A 89 -1.72 16.84 -2.62
N ASP A 90 -2.47 17.30 -1.62
CA ASP A 90 -1.89 17.84 -0.41
C ASP A 90 -1.26 16.72 0.43
N LEU A 91 0.06 16.77 0.62
CA LEU A 91 0.84 15.75 1.34
C LEU A 91 0.87 15.96 2.86
N SER A 92 -0.02 16.77 3.42
CA SER A 92 -0.16 16.97 4.87
C SER A 92 -0.42 15.65 5.63
N ASN A 93 -1.20 14.73 5.04
CA ASN A 93 -1.34 13.35 5.49
C ASN A 93 -1.03 12.38 4.32
N PRO A 94 0.24 11.98 4.13
CA PRO A 94 0.64 11.15 3.00
C PRO A 94 0.06 9.73 3.09
N ILE A 95 -0.20 9.22 4.30
CA ILE A 95 -0.72 7.86 4.52
C ILE A 95 -2.16 7.76 4.01
N ALA A 96 -3.01 8.75 4.31
CA ALA A 96 -4.37 8.80 3.81
C ALA A 96 -4.42 8.80 2.27
N ILE A 97 -3.50 9.52 1.62
CA ILE A 97 -3.39 9.55 0.15
C ILE A 97 -2.99 8.19 -0.40
N ILE A 98 -2.01 7.53 0.21
CA ILE A 98 -1.56 6.19 -0.22
C ILE A 98 -2.70 5.18 -0.09
N LYS A 99 -3.43 5.20 1.04
CA LYS A 99 -4.61 4.34 1.24
C LYS A 99 -5.67 4.57 0.16
N TRP A 100 -5.98 5.84 -0.14
CA TRP A 100 -6.96 6.19 -1.17
C TRP A 100 -6.50 5.78 -2.57
N GLN A 101 -5.25 6.04 -2.94
CA GLN A 101 -4.68 5.64 -4.24
C GLN A 101 -4.72 4.12 -4.43
N LYS A 102 -4.36 3.35 -3.40
CA LYS A 102 -4.48 1.88 -3.43
C LYS A 102 -5.92 1.45 -3.71
N LEU A 103 -6.89 2.09 -3.05
CA LEU A 103 -8.30 1.77 -3.21
C LEU A 103 -8.80 2.12 -4.63
N CYS A 104 -8.37 3.25 -5.21
CA CYS A 104 -8.63 3.56 -6.61
C CYS A 104 -8.05 2.51 -7.57
N MET A 105 -6.83 2.04 -7.31
CA MET A 105 -6.19 1.00 -8.12
C MET A 105 -6.94 -0.33 -8.05
N GLU A 106 -7.40 -0.74 -6.86
CA GLU A 106 -8.20 -1.95 -6.69
C GLU A 106 -9.56 -1.83 -7.40
N TRP A 107 -10.20 -0.67 -7.31
CA TRP A 107 -11.43 -0.39 -8.04
C TRP A 107 -11.22 -0.47 -9.55
N ALA A 108 -10.20 0.21 -10.08
CA ALA A 108 -9.88 0.20 -11.50
C ALA A 108 -9.58 -1.22 -12.01
N LYS A 109 -8.84 -2.01 -11.23
CA LYS A 109 -8.58 -3.42 -11.54
C LYS A 109 -9.88 -4.22 -11.66
N ARG A 110 -10.80 -4.08 -10.70
CA ARG A 110 -12.10 -4.76 -10.73
C ARG A 110 -12.95 -4.34 -11.93
N ASP A 111 -12.92 -3.05 -12.27
CA ASP A 111 -13.66 -2.51 -13.41
C ASP A 111 -13.14 -3.04 -14.75
N VAL A 112 -11.81 -3.11 -14.91
CA VAL A 112 -11.17 -3.72 -16.09
C VAL A 112 -11.49 -5.20 -16.20
N GLN A 113 -11.45 -5.95 -15.10
CA GLN A 113 -11.81 -7.37 -15.09
C GLN A 113 -13.27 -7.58 -15.51
N ARG A 114 -14.19 -6.81 -14.95
CA ARG A 114 -15.61 -6.85 -15.33
C ARG A 114 -15.82 -6.51 -16.80
N SER A 115 -15.13 -5.48 -17.29
CA SER A 115 -15.21 -5.08 -18.70
C SER A 115 -14.69 -6.16 -19.63
N ARG A 116 -13.59 -6.83 -19.25
CA ARG A 116 -13.05 -7.98 -19.99
C ARG A 116 -14.02 -9.16 -20.01
N GLU A 117 -14.64 -9.49 -18.88
CA GLU A 117 -15.64 -10.56 -18.80
C GLU A 117 -16.89 -10.24 -19.63
N ALA A 118 -17.36 -8.99 -19.59
CA ALA A 118 -18.49 -8.53 -20.37
C ALA A 118 -18.20 -8.61 -21.88
N LEU A 119 -17.01 -8.16 -22.30
CA LEU A 119 -16.57 -8.28 -23.69
C LEU A 119 -16.49 -9.74 -24.13
N TYR A 120 -15.90 -10.60 -23.31
CA TYR A 120 -15.79 -12.03 -23.59
C TYR A 120 -17.16 -12.69 -23.79
N ARG A 121 -18.15 -12.35 -22.95
CA ARG A 121 -19.53 -12.85 -23.08
C ARG A 121 -20.26 -12.26 -24.29
N ALA A 122 -19.94 -11.03 -24.67
CA ALA A 122 -20.57 -10.37 -25.81
C ALA A 122 -20.00 -10.86 -27.16
N THR A 123 -18.73 -11.25 -27.21
CA THR A 123 -18.07 -11.66 -28.46
C THR A 123 -18.09 -13.16 -28.71
N LYS A 124 -18.22 -14.00 -27.67
CA LYS A 124 -18.25 -15.47 -27.82
C LYS A 124 -19.61 -16.08 -27.55
N THR A 125 -19.97 -17.05 -28.38
CA THR A 125 -21.15 -17.89 -28.17
C THR A 125 -20.99 -18.80 -26.94
N GLU A 126 -22.09 -19.33 -26.40
CA GLU A 126 -22.00 -20.22 -25.22
C GLU A 126 -21.17 -21.48 -25.49
N ALA A 127 -21.31 -22.08 -26.67
CA ALA A 127 -20.55 -23.27 -27.07
C ALA A 127 -19.04 -23.01 -27.12
N GLU A 128 -18.60 -21.90 -27.73
CA GLU A 128 -17.18 -21.52 -27.78
C GLU A 128 -16.60 -21.26 -26.38
N ARG A 129 -17.42 -20.75 -25.45
CA ARG A 129 -16.98 -20.50 -24.06
C ARG A 129 -16.77 -21.79 -23.27
N GLU A 130 -17.60 -22.80 -23.50
CA GLU A 130 -17.47 -24.12 -22.87
C GLU A 130 -16.26 -24.87 -23.41
N GLU A 131 -16.02 -24.81 -24.72
CA GLU A 131 -14.82 -25.39 -25.35
C GLU A 131 -13.53 -24.75 -24.84
N ASP A 132 -13.49 -23.41 -24.71
CA ASP A 132 -12.34 -22.71 -24.12
C ASP A 132 -12.10 -23.14 -22.65
N ALA A 133 -13.16 -23.25 -21.85
CA ALA A 133 -13.05 -23.66 -20.45
C ALA A 133 -12.51 -25.09 -20.31
N ILE A 134 -12.96 -26.00 -21.17
CA ILE A 134 -12.47 -27.37 -21.25
C ILE A 134 -10.99 -27.38 -21.68
N GLN A 135 -10.60 -26.60 -22.70
CA GLN A 135 -9.21 -26.47 -23.12
C GLN A 135 -8.30 -25.90 -22.02
N GLU A 136 -8.74 -24.88 -21.29
CA GLU A 136 -7.96 -24.26 -20.20
C GLU A 136 -7.78 -25.22 -19.01
N PHE A 137 -8.83 -25.99 -18.67
CA PHE A 137 -8.77 -27.05 -17.66
C PHE A 137 -7.79 -28.17 -18.05
N HIS A 138 -7.83 -28.65 -19.29
CA HIS A 138 -6.92 -29.70 -19.75
C HIS A 138 -5.50 -29.18 -20.01
N GLY A 139 -5.33 -27.92 -20.38
CA GLY A 139 -4.04 -27.26 -20.57
C GLY A 139 -3.29 -27.04 -19.26
N SER A 140 -4.00 -26.66 -18.20
CA SER A 140 -3.41 -26.52 -16.85
C SER A 140 -3.02 -27.87 -16.23
N SER A 141 -3.74 -28.96 -16.55
CA SER A 141 -3.41 -30.32 -16.11
C SER A 141 -2.18 -30.93 -16.80
N LYS A 142 -1.69 -30.36 -17.91
CA LYS A 142 -0.49 -30.82 -18.64
C LYS A 142 0.81 -30.11 -18.19
N ARG A 143 0.75 -29.21 -17.22
CA ARG A 143 1.94 -28.68 -16.54
C ARG A 143 2.46 -29.72 -15.55
N THR A 144 3.18 -30.71 -16.06
CA THR A 144 4.14 -31.50 -15.28
C THR A 144 5.38 -30.64 -15.05
N ASP A 145 5.83 -30.56 -13.79
CA ASP A 145 7.15 -30.03 -13.39
C ASP A 145 8.29 -30.56 -14.27
#